data_AF-A0A5C3FYC0-F1
#
_entry.id   AF-A0A5C3FYC0-F1
#
_cell.length_a   1.000
_cell.length_b   1.000
_cell.length_c   1.000
_cell.angle_alpha   90.00
_cell.angle_beta   90.00
_cell.angle_gamma   90.00
#
_symmetry.space_group_name_H-M   'P 1'
#
loop_
_entity.id
_entity.type
_entity.pdbx_description
1 polymer ?
#
loop_
_entity_poly.entity_id
_entity_poly.type
_entity_poly.pdbx_seq_one_letter_code
_entity_poly.pdbx_strand_id
1 'polypeptide(L)'
;MAKAVERDGASAWRDMASARDQLSPEQAATTLIVAPHFDKFGHGRPLVWKGNTWGEGGPSQGRKDSGPAGVSSFEALDALVTHFSSYTSTRKITLSGHSLGAQLVQRYSVLGRPHTEITYVVMNPATFLYLTPERPGPACPDMDIYKYGLEGVDSALSCYGAVGDRTMLARRWLSERVVHFLHAEHDRGVGDERPPALAQGANRLERARHYQAHLEALAKQAGLPPKWTVDWIPHATHDGLAM
;
A
#
# COMPACT_ATOMS: atom_id res chain seq x y z
N MET A 1 9.71 -25.41 2.90
CA MET A 1 9.88 -23.98 3.22
C MET A 1 10.33 -23.27 1.97
N ALA A 2 9.45 -22.54 1.29
CA ALA A 2 9.86 -21.69 0.19
C ALA A 2 10.73 -20.56 0.77
N LYS A 3 11.98 -20.45 0.31
CA LYS A 3 12.88 -19.35 0.64
C LYS A 3 12.15 -18.06 0.26
N ALA A 4 11.93 -17.15 1.22
CA ALA A 4 11.37 -15.84 0.90
C ALA A 4 12.29 -15.20 -0.15
N VAL A 5 11.76 -14.90 -1.34
CA VAL A 5 12.51 -14.17 -2.36
C VAL A 5 12.95 -12.86 -1.73
N GLU A 6 14.26 -12.63 -1.73
CA GLU A 6 14.82 -11.42 -1.19
C GLU A 6 14.35 -10.25 -2.07
N ARG A 7 13.75 -9.24 -1.44
CA ARG A 7 13.21 -8.09 -2.16
C ARG A 7 14.37 -7.24 -2.65
N ASP A 8 14.45 -7.04 -3.96
CA ASP A 8 15.49 -6.25 -4.64
C ASP A 8 14.93 -4.90 -5.11
N GLY A 9 15.40 -3.82 -4.49
CA GLY A 9 15.04 -2.46 -4.90
C GLY A 9 15.53 -2.11 -6.31
N ALA A 10 16.62 -2.72 -6.78
CA ALA A 10 17.13 -2.49 -8.13
C ALA A 10 16.24 -3.13 -9.20
N SER A 11 15.65 -4.30 -8.91
CA SER A 11 14.64 -4.91 -9.78
C SER A 11 13.40 -4.02 -9.90
N ALA A 12 12.86 -3.55 -8.77
CA ALA A 12 11.71 -2.64 -8.79
C ALA A 12 12.02 -1.35 -9.57
N TRP A 13 13.24 -0.80 -9.45
CA TRP A 13 13.68 0.35 -10.24
C TRP A 13 13.72 0.04 -11.75
N ARG A 14 14.23 -1.12 -12.14
CA ARG A 14 14.25 -1.54 -13.55
C ARG A 14 12.84 -1.68 -14.12
N ASP A 15 11.91 -2.23 -13.36
CA ASP A 15 10.51 -2.35 -13.79
C ASP A 15 9.89 -0.96 -14.03
N MET A 16 10.09 -0.03 -13.10
CA MET A 16 9.63 1.36 -13.26
C MET A 16 10.30 2.08 -14.43
N ALA A 17 11.60 1.85 -14.66
CA ALA A 17 12.30 2.41 -15.82
C ALA A 17 11.76 1.83 -17.13
N SER A 18 11.49 0.52 -17.18
CA SER A 18 10.88 -0.13 -18.35
C SER A 18 9.47 0.39 -18.64
N ALA A 19 8.66 0.64 -17.60
CA ALA A 19 7.35 1.27 -17.75
C ALA A 19 7.48 2.72 -18.28
N ARG A 20 8.48 3.47 -17.82
CA ARG A 20 8.77 4.83 -18.31
C ARG A 20 9.15 4.83 -19.79
N ASP A 21 9.91 3.85 -20.24
CA ASP A 21 10.38 3.75 -21.63
C ASP A 21 9.24 3.44 -22.62
N GLN A 22 8.05 3.04 -22.12
CA GLN A 22 6.84 2.85 -22.93
C GLN A 22 6.06 4.16 -23.14
N LEU A 23 6.43 5.26 -22.49
CA LEU A 23 5.76 6.54 -22.62
C LEU A 23 6.07 7.21 -23.96
N SER A 24 5.10 7.94 -24.52
CA SER A 24 5.38 8.84 -25.64
C SER A 24 6.34 9.96 -25.21
N PRO A 25 7.07 10.60 -26.15
CA PRO A 25 7.94 11.74 -25.83
C PRO A 25 7.24 12.84 -25.01
N GLU A 26 5.97 13.13 -25.32
CA GLU A 26 5.16 14.14 -24.64
C GLU A 26 4.82 13.73 -23.20
N GLN A 27 4.50 12.45 -22.98
CA GLN A 27 4.24 11.89 -21.65
C GLN A 27 5.53 11.86 -20.81
N ALA A 28 6.64 11.42 -21.40
CA ALA A 28 7.94 11.35 -20.74
C ALA A 28 8.46 12.74 -20.32
N ALA A 29 8.18 13.78 -21.12
CA ALA A 29 8.55 15.17 -20.80
C ALA A 29 7.77 15.78 -19.63
N THR A 30 6.63 15.18 -19.26
CA THR A 30 5.72 15.70 -18.22
C THR A 30 5.57 14.76 -17.01
N THR A 31 6.29 13.64 -17.00
CA THR A 31 6.20 12.63 -15.94
C THR A 31 7.52 12.52 -15.18
N LEU A 32 7.46 12.75 -13.88
CA LEU A 32 8.55 12.46 -12.94
C LEU A 32 8.25 11.15 -12.21
N ILE A 33 9.21 10.22 -12.21
CA ILE A 33 9.16 8.99 -11.42
C ILE A 33 10.13 9.10 -10.25
N VAL A 34 9.63 8.85 -9.05
CA VAL A 34 10.39 8.90 -7.80
C VAL A 34 10.26 7.56 -7.10
N ALA A 35 11.41 6.95 -6.79
CA ALA A 35 11.48 5.65 -6.12
C ALA A 35 12.13 5.82 -4.73
N PRO A 36 11.35 5.98 -3.65
CA PRO A 36 11.93 6.07 -2.32
C PRO A 36 12.59 4.75 -1.92
N HIS A 37 13.83 4.83 -1.46
CA HIS A 37 14.59 3.66 -1.05
C HIS A 37 14.37 3.37 0.44
N PHE A 38 13.64 2.30 0.74
CA PHE A 38 13.50 1.75 2.09
C PHE A 38 14.61 0.72 2.34
N ASP A 39 15.78 1.21 2.77
CA ASP A 39 16.98 0.40 2.98
C ASP A 39 16.89 -0.45 4.27
N LYS A 40 17.62 -1.58 4.27
CA LYS A 40 17.85 -2.47 5.42
C LYS A 40 19.28 -2.36 5.98
N PHE A 41 20.24 -1.93 5.17
CA PHE A 41 21.68 -2.03 5.48
C PHE A 41 22.37 -0.67 5.69
N GLY A 42 21.66 0.43 5.45
CA GLY A 42 22.09 1.77 5.84
C GLY A 42 23.31 2.26 5.05
N HIS A 43 23.35 1.98 3.74
CA HIS A 43 24.40 2.54 2.90
C HIS A 43 24.15 4.05 2.72
N GLY A 44 25.00 4.89 3.33
CA GLY A 44 24.85 6.35 3.39
C GLY A 44 24.18 6.84 4.69
N ARG A 45 23.33 7.88 4.59
CA ARG A 45 22.48 8.40 5.69
C ARG A 45 20.96 8.17 5.51
N PRO A 46 20.46 7.06 4.92
CA PRO A 46 19.02 6.87 4.76
C PRO A 46 18.36 6.47 6.09
N LEU A 47 17.06 6.74 6.21
CA LEU A 47 16.19 6.07 7.19
C LEU A 47 16.15 4.57 6.87
N VAL A 48 16.22 3.72 7.90
CA VAL A 48 16.25 2.26 7.77
C VAL A 48 15.09 1.67 8.56
N TRP A 49 14.44 0.62 8.06
CA TRP A 49 13.33 -0.05 8.77
C TRP A 49 13.64 -1.51 9.08
N LYS A 50 13.06 -2.02 10.16
CA LYS A 50 13.25 -3.43 10.55
C LYS A 50 12.49 -4.37 9.61
N GLY A 51 13.21 -5.06 8.75
CA GLY A 51 12.64 -6.09 7.89
C GLY A 51 11.58 -5.52 6.95
N ASN A 52 10.31 -5.84 7.19
CA ASN A 52 9.18 -5.41 6.36
C ASN A 52 8.29 -4.36 7.05
N THR A 53 8.70 -3.82 8.22
CA THR A 53 7.87 -2.86 8.98
C THR A 53 7.61 -1.57 8.19
N TRP A 54 8.46 -1.22 7.23
CA TRP A 54 8.19 -0.10 6.32
C TRP A 54 6.89 -0.31 5.52
N GLY A 55 6.50 -1.55 5.21
CA GLY A 55 5.24 -1.84 4.52
C GLY A 55 4.00 -1.63 5.41
N GLU A 56 4.21 -1.35 6.69
CA GLU A 56 3.20 -1.34 7.75
C GLU A 56 3.16 0.02 8.46
N GLY A 57 3.74 1.08 7.89
CA GLY A 57 3.82 2.38 8.58
C GLY A 57 4.73 2.37 9.81
N GLY A 58 5.57 1.33 9.99
CA GLY A 58 6.36 1.16 11.20
C GLY A 58 7.48 2.20 11.34
N PRO A 59 8.10 2.29 12.53
CA PRO A 59 9.16 3.27 12.81
C PRO A 59 10.48 2.89 12.15
N SER A 60 11.23 3.90 11.70
CA SER A 60 12.62 3.78 11.32
C SER A 60 13.46 3.41 12.54
N GLN A 61 14.51 2.64 12.30
CA GLN A 61 15.57 2.39 13.26
C GLN A 61 16.42 3.64 13.39
N GLY A 62 16.67 4.06 14.63
CA GLY A 62 17.70 5.05 14.91
C GLY A 62 19.08 4.47 14.60
N ARG A 63 19.93 5.26 13.95
CA ARG A 63 21.38 5.04 14.01
C ARG A 63 21.92 5.76 15.26
N LYS A 64 22.97 5.22 15.89
CA LYS A 64 23.62 5.87 17.05
C LYS A 64 24.21 7.25 16.70
N ASP A 65 24.38 7.54 15.41
CA ASP A 65 25.35 8.50 14.91
C ASP A 65 24.84 9.47 13.82
N SER A 66 23.59 9.38 13.29
CA SER A 66 23.22 10.29 12.18
C SER A 66 21.73 10.51 11.81
N GLY A 67 20.72 10.21 12.63
CA GLY A 67 19.34 10.59 12.27
C GLY A 67 18.28 10.26 13.32
N PRO A 68 17.09 10.89 13.23
CA PRO A 68 15.98 10.62 14.16
C PRO A 68 15.51 9.18 14.01
N ALA A 69 15.45 8.47 15.14
CA ALA A 69 14.74 7.20 15.25
C ALA A 69 13.23 7.47 15.23
N GLY A 70 12.44 6.46 14.86
CA GLY A 70 10.99 6.55 15.03
C GLY A 70 10.25 7.28 13.92
N VAL A 71 10.89 7.55 12.78
CA VAL A 71 10.18 8.12 11.62
C VAL A 71 9.34 7.01 10.97
N SER A 72 8.03 7.17 10.93
CA SER A 72 7.14 6.24 10.23
C SER A 72 7.42 6.23 8.73
N SER A 73 7.28 5.07 8.08
CA SER A 73 7.29 5.04 6.60
C SER A 73 6.12 5.80 5.99
N PHE A 74 5.02 6.03 6.74
CA PHE A 74 3.95 6.93 6.30
C PHE A 74 4.36 8.40 6.38
N GLU A 75 5.19 8.82 7.36
CA GLU A 75 5.75 10.18 7.37
C GLU A 75 6.68 10.42 6.18
N ALA A 76 7.42 9.39 5.75
CA ALA A 76 8.21 9.49 4.53
C ALA A 76 7.34 9.73 3.30
N LEU A 77 6.16 9.09 3.21
CA LEU A 77 5.18 9.36 2.15
C LEU A 77 4.54 10.75 2.29
N ASP A 78 4.17 11.17 3.50
CA ASP A 78 3.65 12.52 3.78
C ASP A 78 4.64 13.59 3.29
N ALA A 79 5.93 13.42 3.58
CA ALA A 79 6.98 14.36 3.19
C ALA A 79 7.13 14.44 1.66
N LEU A 80 7.11 13.30 0.96
CA LEU A 80 7.17 13.27 -0.51
C LEU A 80 5.95 13.94 -1.13
N VAL A 81 4.75 13.58 -0.67
CA VAL A 81 3.50 14.17 -1.15
C VAL A 81 3.51 15.68 -0.91
N THR A 82 3.83 16.12 0.31
CA THR A 82 3.87 17.55 0.67
C THR A 82 4.88 18.31 -0.18
N HIS A 83 6.06 17.73 -0.39
CA HIS A 83 7.10 18.32 -1.24
C HIS A 83 6.59 18.50 -2.68
N PHE A 84 6.05 17.44 -3.29
CA PHE A 84 5.62 17.51 -4.69
C PHE A 84 4.34 18.33 -4.90
N SER A 85 3.40 18.33 -3.94
CA SER A 85 2.22 19.20 -3.98
C SER A 85 2.56 20.69 -3.81
N SER A 86 3.75 21.04 -3.31
CA SER A 86 4.16 22.45 -3.19
C SER A 86 4.52 23.11 -4.52
N TYR A 87 4.74 22.32 -5.58
CA TYR A 87 5.03 22.84 -6.91
C TYR A 87 3.73 23.13 -7.68
N THR A 88 3.58 24.37 -8.17
CA THR A 88 2.42 24.78 -8.98
C THR A 88 2.31 24.04 -10.32
N SER A 89 3.39 23.39 -10.77
CA SER A 89 3.41 22.54 -11.96
C SER A 89 2.87 21.13 -11.73
N THR A 90 2.76 20.69 -10.47
CA THR A 90 2.24 19.36 -10.13
C THR A 90 0.75 19.33 -10.41
N ARG A 91 0.32 18.43 -11.30
CA ARG A 91 -1.11 18.26 -11.65
C ARG A 91 -1.75 17.05 -10.97
N LYS A 92 -0.94 16.03 -10.69
CA LYS A 92 -1.39 14.74 -10.15
C LYS A 92 -0.22 14.09 -9.44
N ILE A 93 -0.49 13.47 -8.29
CA ILE A 93 0.45 12.60 -7.60
C ILE A 93 -0.13 11.19 -7.62
N THR A 94 0.65 10.23 -8.12
CA THR A 94 0.28 8.81 -8.09
C THR A 94 1.23 8.07 -7.16
N LEU A 95 0.67 7.41 -6.15
CA LEU A 95 1.41 6.47 -5.30
C LEU A 95 1.09 5.06 -5.76
N SER A 96 2.08 4.36 -6.33
CA SER A 96 1.92 3.00 -6.83
C SER A 96 2.82 2.02 -6.07
N GLY A 97 2.37 0.78 -5.96
CA GLY A 97 3.18 -0.27 -5.35
C GLY A 97 2.72 -1.66 -5.73
N HIS A 98 3.68 -2.58 -5.84
CA HIS A 98 3.48 -4.01 -6.05
C HIS A 98 3.83 -4.80 -4.77
N SER A 99 3.12 -5.90 -4.51
CA SER A 99 3.43 -6.85 -3.44
C SER A 99 3.49 -6.23 -2.03
N LEU A 100 4.68 -6.02 -1.44
CA LEU A 100 4.81 -5.31 -0.16
C LEU A 100 4.61 -3.79 -0.31
N GLY A 101 5.05 -3.21 -1.43
CA GLY A 101 4.77 -1.81 -1.75
C GLY A 101 3.27 -1.55 -1.94
N ALA A 102 2.55 -2.52 -2.51
CA ALA A 102 1.08 -2.45 -2.61
C ALA A 102 0.41 -2.43 -1.23
N GLN A 103 0.93 -3.19 -0.28
CA GLN A 103 0.41 -3.14 1.10
C GLN A 103 0.71 -1.80 1.78
N LEU A 104 1.88 -1.20 1.55
CA LEU A 104 2.19 0.16 2.02
C LEU A 104 1.18 1.16 1.46
N VAL A 105 1.03 1.19 0.14
CA VAL A 105 0.14 2.12 -0.58
C VAL A 105 -1.32 1.91 -0.17
N GLN A 106 -1.77 0.66 -0.06
CA GLN A 106 -3.14 0.35 0.34
C GLN A 106 -3.43 0.82 1.77
N ARG A 107 -2.53 0.54 2.74
CA ARG A 107 -2.69 1.02 4.12
C ARG A 107 -2.62 2.54 4.19
N TYR A 108 -1.70 3.16 3.46
CA TYR A 108 -1.58 4.62 3.42
C TYR A 108 -2.80 5.29 2.76
N SER A 109 -3.46 4.65 1.79
CA SER A 109 -4.73 5.17 1.23
C SER A 109 -5.83 5.29 2.29
N VAL A 110 -5.84 4.40 3.28
CA VAL A 110 -6.78 4.41 4.41
C VAL A 110 -6.31 5.39 5.48
N LEU A 111 -5.06 5.29 5.91
CA LEU A 111 -4.53 5.90 7.15
C LEU A 111 -3.78 7.22 6.94
N GLY A 112 -3.29 7.44 5.73
CA GLY A 112 -2.50 8.62 5.33
C GLY A 112 -3.25 9.93 5.53
N ARG A 113 -2.50 11.03 5.68
CA ARG A 113 -3.10 12.37 5.81
C ARG A 113 -3.95 12.71 4.58
N PRO A 114 -5.01 13.52 4.73
CA PRO A 114 -5.83 13.92 3.60
C PRO A 114 -5.06 14.87 2.67
N HIS A 115 -4.84 14.42 1.42
CA HIS A 115 -4.41 15.25 0.30
C HIS A 115 -5.37 15.03 -0.88
N THR A 116 -5.72 16.11 -1.57
CA THR A 116 -6.76 16.12 -2.62
C THR A 116 -6.28 15.63 -3.98
N GLU A 117 -4.97 15.51 -4.19
CA GLU A 117 -4.35 15.27 -5.50
C GLU A 117 -3.80 13.86 -5.68
N ILE A 118 -3.98 12.98 -4.68
CA ILE A 118 -3.38 11.64 -4.69
C ILE A 118 -4.32 10.62 -5.33
N THR A 119 -3.80 9.92 -6.33
CA THR A 119 -4.32 8.64 -6.80
C THR A 119 -3.45 7.50 -6.28
N TYR A 120 -4.06 6.40 -5.85
CA TYR A 120 -3.35 5.22 -5.34
C TYR A 120 -3.45 4.09 -6.35
N VAL A 121 -2.36 3.37 -6.62
CA VAL A 121 -2.35 2.17 -7.46
C VAL A 121 -1.82 1.00 -6.65
N VAL A 122 -2.67 0.01 -6.41
CA VAL A 122 -2.41 -1.11 -5.51
C VAL A 122 -2.36 -2.41 -6.32
N MET A 123 -1.17 -3.02 -6.40
CA MET A 123 -0.92 -4.16 -7.29
C MET A 123 -0.55 -5.43 -6.50
N ASN A 124 -1.41 -6.45 -6.53
CA ASN A 124 -1.17 -7.76 -5.91
C ASN A 124 -0.65 -7.73 -4.45
N PRO A 125 -1.27 -6.97 -3.52
CA PRO A 125 -0.84 -6.98 -2.12
C PRO A 125 -1.06 -8.36 -1.50
N ALA A 126 -0.16 -8.78 -0.61
CA ALA A 126 -0.34 -10.05 0.10
C ALA A 126 -1.53 -10.02 1.06
N THR A 127 -1.88 -8.85 1.60
CA THR A 127 -2.96 -8.63 2.57
C THR A 127 -3.54 -7.24 2.39
N PHE A 128 -4.79 -7.05 2.79
CA PHE A 128 -5.44 -5.75 2.81
C PHE A 128 -5.71 -5.32 4.25
N LEU A 129 -5.63 -4.01 4.51
CA LEU A 129 -6.25 -3.41 5.69
C LEU A 129 -7.73 -3.19 5.38
N TYR A 130 -8.59 -3.85 6.13
CA TYR A 130 -10.04 -3.74 5.95
C TYR A 130 -10.64 -2.65 6.83
N LEU A 131 -11.73 -2.05 6.33
CA LEU A 131 -12.43 -0.94 6.98
C LEU A 131 -13.38 -1.40 8.11
N THR A 132 -13.85 -2.65 8.07
CA THR A 132 -14.69 -3.27 9.10
C THR A 132 -14.15 -4.66 9.45
N PRO A 133 -14.63 -5.36 10.49
CA PRO A 133 -14.13 -6.70 10.84
C PRO A 133 -14.58 -7.85 9.91
N GLU A 134 -15.62 -7.66 9.09
CA GLU A 134 -16.26 -8.74 8.32
C GLU A 134 -15.33 -9.32 7.24
N ARG A 135 -15.15 -10.64 7.24
CA ARG A 135 -14.37 -11.37 6.25
C ARG A 135 -15.09 -12.65 5.82
N PRO A 136 -14.91 -13.10 4.57
CA PRO A 136 -15.48 -14.36 4.11
C PRO A 136 -14.60 -15.60 4.40
N GLY A 137 -13.33 -15.42 4.76
CA GLY A 137 -12.44 -16.53 5.13
C GLY A 137 -12.62 -16.99 6.57
N PRO A 138 -11.83 -17.98 7.03
CA PRO A 138 -11.92 -18.50 8.38
C PRO A 138 -11.70 -17.42 9.44
N ALA A 139 -12.65 -17.25 10.36
CA ALA A 139 -12.53 -16.29 11.45
C ALA A 139 -11.37 -16.68 12.37
N CYS A 140 -10.63 -15.67 12.85
CA CYS A 140 -9.65 -15.83 13.91
C CYS A 140 -9.66 -14.61 14.84
N PRO A 141 -9.27 -14.75 16.12
CA PRO A 141 -9.38 -13.67 17.11
C PRO A 141 -8.73 -12.35 16.66
N ASP A 142 -7.57 -12.44 16.00
CA ASP A 142 -6.75 -11.26 15.68
C ASP A 142 -7.00 -10.71 14.25
N MET A 143 -8.09 -11.11 13.57
CA MET A 143 -8.32 -10.75 12.16
C MET A 143 -8.59 -9.26 11.91
N ASP A 144 -8.99 -8.54 12.96
CA ASP A 144 -9.26 -7.09 12.91
C ASP A 144 -8.18 -6.25 13.59
N ILE A 145 -7.16 -6.89 14.21
CA ILE A 145 -5.99 -6.20 14.76
C ILE A 145 -5.13 -5.64 13.61
N TYR A 146 -4.58 -4.44 13.81
CA TYR A 146 -3.62 -3.86 12.89
C TYR A 146 -2.46 -4.83 12.65
N LYS A 147 -2.11 -5.19 11.41
CA LYS A 147 -2.31 -4.47 10.14
C LYS A 147 -3.40 -5.03 9.21
N TYR A 148 -4.28 -5.89 9.71
CA TYR A 148 -5.34 -6.58 8.94
C TYR A 148 -6.70 -5.88 9.07
N GLY A 149 -6.96 -5.29 10.22
CA GLY A 149 -8.07 -4.37 10.47
C GLY A 149 -7.61 -3.14 11.27
N LEU A 150 -8.57 -2.41 11.83
CA LEU A 150 -8.33 -1.11 12.46
C LEU A 150 -8.23 -1.17 14.00
N GLU A 151 -8.40 -2.35 14.61
CA GLU A 151 -8.23 -2.50 16.06
C GLU A 151 -6.77 -2.26 16.46
N GLY A 152 -6.56 -1.41 17.47
CA GLY A 152 -5.23 -1.07 18.00
C GLY A 152 -4.36 -0.21 17.07
N VAL A 153 -4.92 0.36 16.00
CA VAL A 153 -4.15 1.10 14.98
C VAL A 153 -3.33 2.26 15.55
N ASP A 154 -3.88 3.06 16.47
CA ASP A 154 -3.14 4.19 17.08
C ASP A 154 -1.96 3.72 17.94
N SER A 155 -2.09 2.56 18.59
CA SER A 155 -0.98 1.98 19.36
C SER A 155 0.10 1.44 18.43
N ALA A 156 -0.30 0.76 17.35
CA ALA A 156 0.63 0.20 16.36
C ALA A 156 1.35 1.29 15.55
N LEU A 157 0.69 2.42 15.30
CA LEU A 157 1.21 3.58 14.58
C LEU A 157 1.52 4.77 15.49
N SER A 158 1.88 4.52 16.75
CA SER A 158 2.21 5.56 17.72
C SER A 158 3.27 6.55 17.23
N CYS A 159 4.21 6.10 16.39
CA CYS A 159 5.22 6.95 15.75
C CYS A 159 4.68 7.88 14.65
N TYR A 160 3.55 7.54 14.03
CA TYR A 160 2.89 8.34 13.00
C TYR A 160 1.90 9.35 13.58
N GLY A 161 1.39 9.07 14.79
CA GLY A 161 0.34 9.83 15.45
C GLY A 161 -1.05 9.26 15.20
N ALA A 162 -2.06 9.89 15.80
CA ALA A 162 -3.45 9.44 15.70
C ALA A 162 -3.96 9.54 14.25
N VAL A 163 -4.56 8.45 13.76
CA VAL A 163 -5.07 8.35 12.37
C VAL A 163 -6.57 8.64 12.26
N GLY A 164 -7.27 8.65 13.40
CA GLY A 164 -8.71 8.84 13.50
C GLY A 164 -9.48 7.54 13.67
N ASP A 165 -10.78 7.66 13.95
CA ASP A 165 -11.64 6.50 14.19
C ASP A 165 -12.06 5.77 12.89
N ARG A 166 -12.52 4.53 13.06
CA ARG A 166 -12.98 3.65 11.97
C ARG A 166 -14.04 4.30 11.08
N THR A 167 -15.01 4.99 11.67
CA THR A 167 -16.14 5.57 10.92
C THR A 167 -15.64 6.70 10.03
N MET A 168 -14.77 7.56 10.56
CA MET A 168 -14.13 8.63 9.80
C MET A 168 -13.27 8.05 8.67
N LEU A 169 -12.42 7.06 8.96
CA LEU A 169 -11.54 6.43 7.98
C LEU A 169 -12.33 5.76 6.85
N ALA A 170 -13.38 5.00 7.16
CA ALA A 170 -14.21 4.35 6.17
C ALA A 170 -14.96 5.37 5.29
N ARG A 171 -15.56 6.41 5.89
CA ARG A 171 -16.25 7.47 5.16
C ARG A 171 -15.29 8.21 4.23
N ARG A 172 -14.12 8.61 4.72
CA ARG A 172 -13.09 9.28 3.92
C ARG A 172 -12.64 8.40 2.76
N TRP A 173 -12.37 7.12 3.02
CA TRP A 173 -11.93 6.21 1.98
C TRP A 173 -12.98 6.06 0.87
N LEU A 174 -14.24 5.82 1.23
CA LEU A 174 -15.34 5.63 0.26
C LEU A 174 -15.68 6.91 -0.53
N SER A 175 -15.58 8.09 0.11
CA SER A 175 -16.07 9.35 -0.48
C SER A 175 -14.99 10.24 -1.08
N GLU A 176 -13.71 10.06 -0.73
CA GLU A 176 -12.64 10.99 -1.13
C GLU A 176 -11.48 10.31 -1.87
N ARG A 177 -11.13 9.07 -1.52
CA ARG A 177 -9.92 8.42 -2.03
C ARG A 177 -10.14 7.82 -3.43
N VAL A 178 -9.22 8.10 -4.35
CA VAL A 178 -9.21 7.52 -5.70
C VAL A 178 -8.18 6.40 -5.78
N VAL A 179 -8.65 5.16 -5.97
CA VAL A 179 -7.79 3.96 -5.89
C VAL A 179 -7.97 3.06 -7.12
N HIS A 180 -6.88 2.68 -7.77
CA HIS A 180 -6.89 1.69 -8.84
C HIS A 180 -6.28 0.40 -8.32
N PHE A 181 -7.05 -0.68 -8.35
CA PHE A 181 -6.58 -2.01 -8.01
C PHE A 181 -6.22 -2.75 -9.29
N LEU A 182 -4.98 -3.23 -9.39
CA LEU A 182 -4.55 -4.13 -10.47
C LEU A 182 -4.26 -5.49 -9.84
N HIS A 183 -4.95 -6.53 -10.30
CA HIS A 183 -4.77 -7.89 -9.79
C HIS A 183 -4.43 -8.86 -10.93
N ALA A 184 -3.37 -9.62 -10.76
CA ALA A 184 -2.99 -10.69 -11.68
C ALA A 184 -3.95 -11.89 -11.58
N GLU A 185 -4.50 -12.34 -12.71
CA GLU A 185 -5.47 -13.46 -12.73
C GLU A 185 -4.91 -14.79 -12.23
N HIS A 186 -3.58 -14.99 -12.30
CA HIS A 186 -2.92 -16.21 -11.86
C HIS A 186 -2.02 -16.03 -10.64
N ASP A 187 -2.12 -14.92 -9.89
CA ASP A 187 -1.38 -14.74 -8.63
C ASP A 187 -2.03 -15.53 -7.48
N ARG A 188 -1.76 -16.84 -7.48
CA ARG A 188 -2.24 -17.79 -6.46
C ARG A 188 -1.24 -18.05 -5.34
N GLY A 189 -0.21 -17.22 -5.22
CA GLY A 189 0.74 -17.32 -4.10
C GLY A 189 0.07 -16.96 -2.77
N VAL A 190 0.42 -17.66 -1.69
CA VAL A 190 -0.16 -17.39 -0.36
C VAL A 190 0.39 -16.08 0.22
N GLY A 191 1.70 -15.86 0.10
CA GLY A 191 2.37 -14.67 0.60
C GLY A 191 2.43 -14.64 2.13
N ASP A 192 1.36 -14.17 2.78
CA ASP A 192 1.22 -14.14 4.23
C ASP A 192 0.37 -15.33 4.72
N GLU A 193 0.95 -16.23 5.50
CA GLU A 193 0.33 -17.49 5.97
C GLU A 193 -0.29 -17.38 7.37
N ARG A 194 -0.21 -16.20 8.02
CA ARG A 194 -0.76 -16.01 9.37
C ARG A 194 -2.30 -16.10 9.36
N PRO A 195 -2.95 -16.59 10.44
CA PRO A 195 -4.40 -16.72 10.48
C PRO A 195 -5.19 -15.44 10.11
N PRO A 196 -4.82 -14.23 10.56
CA PRO A 196 -5.48 -12.99 10.12
C PRO A 196 -5.41 -12.73 8.61
N ALA A 197 -4.35 -13.19 7.94
CA ALA A 197 -4.23 -13.11 6.49
C ALA A 197 -5.11 -14.16 5.80
N LEU A 198 -5.18 -15.38 6.35
CA LEU A 198 -6.03 -16.46 5.85
C LEU A 198 -7.51 -16.14 6.01
N ALA A 199 -7.89 -15.37 7.02
CA ALA A 199 -9.24 -14.82 7.16
C ALA A 199 -9.67 -13.99 5.93
N GLN A 200 -8.71 -13.43 5.18
CA GLN A 200 -8.97 -12.67 3.96
C GLN A 200 -9.10 -13.57 2.72
N GLY A 201 -8.62 -14.82 2.76
CA GLY A 201 -8.59 -15.76 1.62
C GLY A 201 -7.30 -16.59 1.56
N ALA A 202 -7.32 -17.71 0.84
CA ALA A 202 -6.22 -18.67 0.83
C ALA A 202 -4.98 -18.19 0.05
N ASN A 203 -5.15 -17.27 -0.89
CA ASN A 203 -4.10 -16.74 -1.76
C ASN A 203 -4.40 -15.30 -2.19
N ARG A 204 -3.44 -14.61 -2.83
CA ARG A 204 -3.60 -13.19 -3.23
C ARG A 204 -4.82 -12.94 -4.13
N LEU A 205 -5.07 -13.82 -5.10
CA LEU A 205 -6.26 -13.74 -5.96
C LEU A 205 -7.58 -13.80 -5.17
N GLU A 206 -7.72 -14.74 -4.23
CA GLU A 206 -8.92 -14.81 -3.38
C GLU A 206 -9.04 -13.58 -2.47
N ARG A 207 -7.93 -13.15 -1.86
CA ARG A 207 -7.90 -11.97 -0.99
C ARG A 207 -8.33 -10.71 -1.72
N ALA A 208 -7.89 -10.55 -2.96
CA ALA A 208 -8.35 -9.47 -3.83
C ALA A 208 -9.87 -9.54 -3.96
N ARG A 209 -10.41 -10.63 -4.51
CA ARG A 209 -11.86 -10.78 -4.75
C ARG A 209 -12.70 -10.52 -3.49
N HIS A 210 -12.27 -11.04 -2.36
CA HIS A 210 -12.94 -10.83 -1.08
C HIS A 210 -12.87 -9.37 -0.61
N TYR A 211 -11.74 -8.69 -0.82
CA TYR A 211 -11.61 -7.27 -0.50
C TYR A 211 -12.46 -6.39 -1.44
N GLN A 212 -12.55 -6.72 -2.73
CA GLN A 212 -13.48 -6.02 -3.65
C GLN A 212 -14.94 -6.16 -3.20
N ALA A 213 -15.38 -7.38 -2.89
CA ALA A 213 -16.74 -7.62 -2.40
C ALA A 213 -17.03 -6.86 -1.08
N HIS A 214 -16.02 -6.77 -0.20
CA HIS A 214 -16.08 -5.96 1.02
C HIS A 214 -16.32 -4.47 0.71
N LEU A 215 -15.56 -3.89 -0.22
CA LEU A 215 -15.72 -2.49 -0.61
C LEU A 215 -17.07 -2.22 -1.30
N GLU A 216 -17.53 -3.11 -2.16
CA GLU A 216 -18.83 -3.03 -2.83
C GLU A 216 -19.98 -3.03 -1.83
N ALA A 217 -19.92 -3.92 -0.81
CA ALA A 217 -20.90 -3.97 0.25
C ALA A 217 -20.97 -2.64 1.04
N LEU A 218 -19.81 -2.07 1.37
CA LEU A 218 -19.73 -0.78 2.07
C LEU A 218 -20.25 0.40 1.23
N ALA A 219 -19.89 0.49 -0.05
CA ALA A 219 -20.42 1.54 -0.92
C ALA A 219 -21.94 1.43 -1.11
N LYS A 220 -22.45 0.21 -1.28
CA LYS A 220 -23.90 -0.04 -1.35
C LYS A 220 -24.60 0.42 -0.07
N GLN A 221 -24.04 0.10 1.10
CA GLN A 221 -24.59 0.52 2.39
C GLN A 221 -24.54 2.05 2.56
N ALA A 222 -23.48 2.70 2.09
CA ALA A 222 -23.31 4.15 2.20
C ALA A 222 -24.07 4.95 1.12
N GLY A 223 -24.56 4.30 0.06
CA GLY A 223 -25.19 4.97 -1.09
C GLY A 223 -24.20 5.85 -1.88
N LEU A 224 -22.91 5.52 -1.86
CA LEU A 224 -21.86 6.29 -2.52
C LEU A 224 -21.40 5.61 -3.81
N PRO A 225 -21.16 6.37 -4.90
CA PRO A 225 -20.55 5.80 -6.10
C PRO A 225 -19.10 5.39 -5.80
N PRO A 226 -18.62 4.24 -6.31
CA PRO A 226 -17.23 3.84 -6.16
C PRO A 226 -16.26 4.88 -6.73
N LYS A 227 -15.25 5.25 -5.95
CA LYS A 227 -14.07 6.01 -6.40
C LYS A 227 -12.85 5.14 -6.68
N TRP A 228 -13.07 3.83 -6.82
CA TRP A 228 -12.02 2.88 -7.16
C TRP A 228 -12.35 2.10 -8.41
N THR A 229 -11.31 1.60 -9.09
CA THR A 229 -11.42 0.63 -10.18
C THR A 229 -10.74 -0.68 -9.82
N VAL A 230 -11.11 -1.74 -10.52
CA VAL A 230 -10.52 -3.07 -10.36
C VAL A 230 -10.27 -3.61 -11.75
N ASP A 231 -9.00 -3.88 -12.05
CA ASP A 231 -8.56 -4.41 -13.33
C ASP A 231 -7.86 -5.75 -13.09
N TRP A 232 -8.31 -6.78 -13.81
CA TRP A 232 -7.74 -8.12 -13.76
C TRP A 232 -6.78 -8.29 -14.94
N ILE A 233 -5.48 -8.43 -14.65
CA ILE A 233 -4.45 -8.50 -15.68
C ILE A 233 -4.38 -9.93 -16.23
N PRO A 234 -4.75 -10.17 -17.49
CA PRO A 234 -4.87 -11.52 -18.03
C PRO A 234 -3.54 -12.24 -18.03
N HIS A 235 -3.57 -13.52 -17.67
CA HIS A 235 -2.41 -14.43 -17.66
C HIS A 235 -1.25 -14.06 -16.71
N ALA A 236 -1.25 -12.86 -16.11
CA ALA A 236 -0.20 -12.40 -15.21
C ALA A 236 -0.14 -13.22 -13.91
N THR A 237 1.04 -13.27 -13.31
CA THR A 237 1.30 -13.90 -12.00
C THR A 237 1.81 -12.84 -11.01
N HIS A 238 2.58 -13.23 -9.98
CA HIS A 238 3.17 -12.28 -9.01
C HIS A 238 4.41 -11.57 -9.57
N ASP A 239 4.25 -10.88 -10.70
CA ASP A 239 5.31 -10.24 -11.48
C ASP A 239 5.12 -8.72 -11.44
N GLY A 240 6.16 -7.95 -11.11
CA GLY A 240 6.07 -6.50 -11.01
C GLY A 240 6.13 -5.76 -12.34
N LEU A 241 6.74 -6.35 -13.37
CA LEU A 241 6.88 -5.78 -14.70
C LEU A 241 5.61 -5.98 -15.54
N ALA A 242 4.90 -7.10 -15.32
CA ALA A 242 3.65 -7.40 -16.00
C ALA A 242 2.45 -6.57 -15.50
N MET A 243 2.60 -5.92 -14.33
CA MET A 243 1.55 -5.15 -13.65
C MET A 243 1.73 -3.65 -13.91
#